data_AF-A0AAN6WMT8-F1
#
_entry.id   AF-A0AAN6WMT8-F1
#
_cell.length_a   1.000
_cell.length_b   1.000
_cell.length_c   1.000
_cell.angle_alpha   90.00
_cell.angle_beta   90.00
_cell.angle_gamma   90.00
#
_symmetry.space_group_name_H-M   'P 1'
#
loop_
_entity.id
_entity.type
_entity.pdbx_description
1 polymer ?
#
loop_
_entity_poly.entity_id
_entity_poly.type
_entity_poly.pdbx_seq_one_letter_code
_entity_poly.pdbx_strand_id
1 'polypeptide(L)'
;MASYHRVLQVLGRSVNQKSVECDYDIHPWDILINGERWAGKVRLVGFVDAFFVICYSGDSRFEHGIVVYKDDDAIRTTLLGAEVKAEDIGLDAINEDKTKAPEDAKPPRYFRFESDKGGLDYRITSLGHPIGLKTEYARSSLRRYDIKLRKGRDRVMKKRIRRGVTQHDLFDLMHDALRLGVISHAELIGTIVGKTIGGSALEDVAGKYVDALAGAKGSKNLSLSGERV
;
A
#
# COMPACT_ATOMS: atom_id res chain seq x y z
N MET A 1 -12.57 -17.68 21.06
CA MET A 1 -12.16 -16.93 19.84
C MET A 1 -11.44 -15.67 20.29
N ALA A 2 -10.29 -15.37 19.71
CA ALA A 2 -9.52 -14.19 20.09
C ALA A 2 -10.04 -12.92 19.42
N SER A 3 -9.70 -11.78 20.01
CA SER A 3 -9.92 -10.48 19.37
C SER A 3 -9.00 -10.31 18.16
N TYR A 4 -9.45 -9.60 17.12
CA TYR A 4 -8.59 -9.28 15.98
C TYR A 4 -7.37 -8.44 16.38
N HIS A 5 -7.45 -7.67 17.47
CA HIS A 5 -6.31 -6.95 18.04
C HIS A 5 -5.19 -7.91 18.43
N ARG A 6 -5.53 -9.07 19.01
CA ARG A 6 -4.56 -10.11 19.38
C ARG A 6 -3.97 -10.79 18.14
N VAL A 7 -4.77 -11.00 17.10
CA VAL A 7 -4.28 -11.54 15.81
C VAL A 7 -3.26 -10.60 15.18
N LEU A 8 -3.56 -9.30 15.12
CA LEU A 8 -2.61 -8.29 14.64
C LEU A 8 -1.33 -8.29 15.49
N GLN A 9 -1.46 -8.38 16.82
CA GLN A 9 -0.31 -8.37 17.73
C GLN A 9 0.61 -9.58 17.54
N VAL A 10 0.06 -10.77 17.27
CA VAL A 10 0.85 -11.98 16.93
C VAL A 10 1.67 -11.76 15.65
N LEU A 11 1.17 -10.95 14.72
CA LEU A 11 1.87 -10.55 13.50
C LEU A 11 2.75 -9.30 13.69
N GLY A 12 2.96 -8.86 14.93
CA GLY A 12 3.77 -7.66 15.25
C GLY A 12 3.11 -6.33 14.87
N ARG A 13 1.80 -6.33 14.59
CA ARG A 13 1.04 -5.15 14.15
C ARG A 13 0.04 -4.70 15.20
N SER A 14 -0.30 -3.42 15.16
CA SER A 14 -1.36 -2.87 15.99
C SER A 14 -2.02 -1.68 15.30
N VAL A 15 -3.32 -1.53 15.51
CA VAL A 15 -4.13 -0.45 14.95
C VAL A 15 -3.72 0.93 15.51
N ASN A 16 -3.05 0.94 16.66
CA ASN A 16 -2.55 2.16 17.30
C ASN A 16 -1.10 2.51 16.86
N GLN A 17 -0.49 1.75 15.94
CA GLN A 17 0.84 2.07 15.44
C GLN A 17 0.79 3.35 14.60
N LYS A 18 1.85 4.16 14.70
CA LYS A 18 1.97 5.39 13.90
C LYS A 18 1.99 5.12 12.39
N SER A 19 2.44 3.92 11.99
CA SER A 19 2.52 3.45 10.60
C SER A 19 1.18 3.03 9.99
N VAL A 20 0.07 3.19 10.72
CA VAL A 20 -1.28 2.92 10.21
C VAL A 20 -1.72 4.09 9.33
N GLU A 21 -1.92 3.79 8.05
CA GLU A 21 -2.40 4.75 7.05
C GLU A 21 -3.93 4.72 6.90
N CYS A 22 -4.51 3.54 7.11
CA CYS A 22 -5.94 3.31 7.00
C CYS A 22 -6.42 2.41 8.13
N ASP A 23 -7.50 2.82 8.78
CA ASP A 23 -8.21 2.00 9.75
C ASP A 23 -9.70 2.35 9.66
N TYR A 24 -10.44 1.55 8.89
CA TYR A 24 -11.86 1.81 8.63
C TYR A 24 -12.67 0.52 8.58
N ASP A 25 -13.87 0.58 9.13
CA ASP A 25 -14.90 -0.41 8.87
C ASP A 25 -15.48 -0.16 7.47
N ILE A 26 -15.50 -1.22 6.67
CA ILE A 26 -16.00 -1.23 5.30
C ILE A 26 -17.29 -2.04 5.29
N HIS A 27 -18.30 -1.49 4.63
CA HIS A 27 -19.55 -2.22 4.45
C HIS A 27 -19.29 -3.46 3.56
N PRO A 28 -19.81 -4.65 3.89
CA PRO A 28 -19.71 -5.84 3.04
C PRO A 28 -20.13 -5.68 1.57
N TRP A 29 -21.00 -4.72 1.24
CA TRP A 29 -21.41 -4.45 -0.15
C TRP A 29 -20.36 -3.69 -0.94
N ASP A 30 -19.43 -3.04 -0.24
CA ASP A 30 -18.39 -2.19 -0.80
C ASP A 30 -17.07 -2.94 -0.99
N ILE A 31 -16.98 -4.22 -0.60
CA ILE A 31 -15.79 -5.05 -0.80
C ILE A 31 -16.13 -6.41 -1.41
N LEU A 32 -15.32 -6.84 -2.37
CA LEU A 32 -15.34 -8.17 -2.97
C LEU A 32 -13.91 -8.72 -2.93
N ILE A 33 -13.74 -9.94 -2.45
CA ILE A 33 -12.46 -10.63 -2.33
C ILE A 33 -12.56 -11.88 -3.18
N ASN A 34 -11.78 -11.97 -4.25
CA ASN A 34 -11.85 -13.05 -5.25
C ASN A 34 -13.26 -13.23 -5.85
N GLY A 35 -14.02 -12.14 -5.96
CA GLY A 35 -15.41 -12.16 -6.43
C GLY A 35 -16.45 -12.54 -5.37
N GLU A 36 -16.03 -12.94 -4.17
CA GLU A 36 -16.92 -13.29 -3.06
C GLU A 36 -17.07 -12.14 -2.07
N ARG A 37 -18.22 -12.10 -1.39
CA ARG A 37 -18.47 -11.18 -0.27
C ARG A 37 -18.33 -11.91 1.04
N TRP A 38 -17.65 -11.28 1.98
CA TRP A 38 -17.60 -11.78 3.35
C TRP A 38 -18.85 -11.36 4.12
N ALA A 39 -19.49 -12.32 4.76
CA ALA A 39 -20.61 -12.07 5.66
C ALA A 39 -20.07 -11.65 7.03
N GLY A 40 -20.44 -10.46 7.51
CA GLY A 40 -20.00 -9.94 8.80
C GLY A 40 -19.54 -8.48 8.73
N LYS A 41 -18.98 -7.94 9.81
CA LYS A 41 -18.33 -6.62 9.75
C LYS A 41 -16.92 -6.80 9.19
N VAL A 42 -16.55 -5.99 8.18
CA VAL A 42 -15.22 -6.05 7.57
C VAL A 42 -14.46 -4.79 7.95
N ARG A 43 -13.21 -4.94 8.40
CA ARG A 43 -12.30 -3.84 8.70
C ARG A 43 -11.10 -3.89 7.77
N LEU A 44 -10.75 -2.76 7.19
CA LEU A 44 -9.54 -2.58 6.41
C LEU A 44 -8.52 -1.81 7.26
N VAL A 45 -7.41 -2.48 7.57
CA VAL A 45 -6.27 -1.89 8.27
C VAL A 45 -5.09 -1.85 7.32
N GLY A 46 -4.76 -0.67 6.81
CA GLY A 46 -3.66 -0.45 5.87
C GLY A 46 -2.43 0.11 6.58
N PHE A 47 -1.29 -0.54 6.37
CA PHE A 47 0.04 -0.07 6.76
C PHE A 47 0.80 0.39 5.51
N VAL A 48 2.01 0.93 5.70
CA VAL A 48 2.88 1.40 4.61
C VAL A 48 3.24 0.25 3.65
N ASP A 49 3.51 -0.94 4.18
CA ASP A 49 4.09 -2.12 3.51
C ASP A 49 3.08 -3.23 3.16
N ALA A 50 2.04 -3.40 3.98
CA ALA A 50 0.98 -4.38 3.78
C ALA A 50 -0.39 -3.83 4.21
N PHE A 51 -1.47 -4.49 3.84
CA PHE A 51 -2.79 -4.20 4.41
C PHE A 51 -3.51 -5.49 4.80
N PHE A 52 -4.40 -5.35 5.77
CA PHE A 52 -5.17 -6.43 6.35
C PHE A 52 -6.65 -6.18 6.08
N VAL A 53 -7.34 -7.23 5.66
CA VAL A 53 -8.79 -7.25 5.59
C VAL A 53 -9.28 -8.26 6.62
N ILE A 54 -10.04 -7.80 7.59
CA ILE A 54 -10.43 -8.57 8.76
C ILE A 54 -11.94 -8.62 8.84
N CYS A 55 -12.50 -9.83 8.87
CA CYS A 55 -13.88 -10.03 9.26
C CYS A 55 -13.98 -10.29 10.76
N TYR A 56 -14.89 -9.58 11.42
CA TYR A 56 -15.12 -9.70 12.84
C TYR A 56 -16.60 -9.63 13.19
N SER A 57 -16.95 -10.19 14.35
CA SER A 57 -18.29 -10.14 14.93
C SER A 57 -18.30 -9.55 16.34
N GLY A 58 -19.46 -9.06 16.76
CA GLY A 58 -19.64 -8.40 18.05
C GLY A 58 -18.73 -7.17 18.21
N ASP A 59 -18.01 -7.14 19.35
CA ASP A 59 -17.18 -5.99 19.75
C ASP A 59 -15.74 -6.04 19.20
N SER A 60 -15.22 -7.21 18.81
CA SER A 60 -13.91 -7.36 18.12
C SER A 60 -13.53 -8.83 17.84
N ARG A 61 -14.49 -9.75 17.86
CA ARG A 61 -14.21 -11.19 17.78
C ARG A 61 -13.75 -11.53 16.37
N PHE A 62 -12.51 -12.01 16.24
CA PHE A 62 -11.96 -12.39 14.94
C PHE A 62 -12.65 -13.65 14.42
N GLU A 63 -13.10 -13.59 13.16
CA GLU A 63 -13.65 -14.75 12.46
C GLU A 63 -12.67 -15.26 11.40
N HIS A 64 -12.33 -14.40 10.45
CA HIS A 64 -11.39 -14.70 9.39
C HIS A 64 -10.76 -13.40 8.89
N GLY A 65 -9.61 -13.50 8.23
CA GLY A 65 -8.94 -12.35 7.67
C GLY A 65 -7.84 -12.75 6.72
N ILE A 66 -7.37 -11.78 5.94
CA ILE A 66 -6.25 -11.94 5.02
C ILE A 66 -5.27 -10.78 5.19
N VAL A 67 -4.00 -11.06 4.93
CA VAL A 67 -2.99 -10.04 4.71
C VAL A 67 -2.64 -10.02 3.24
N VAL A 68 -2.47 -8.82 2.70
CA VAL A 68 -2.05 -8.60 1.32
C VAL A 68 -0.81 -7.73 1.33
N TYR A 69 0.24 -8.22 0.67
CA TYR A 69 1.51 -7.53 0.56
C TYR A 69 1.44 -6.48 -0.54
N LYS A 70 2.08 -5.34 -0.33
CA LYS A 70 2.15 -4.26 -1.33
C LYS A 70 3.52 -4.12 -1.96
N ASP A 71 4.56 -4.42 -1.19
CA ASP A 71 5.93 -4.27 -1.64
C ASP A 71 6.36 -5.46 -2.49
N ASP A 72 6.85 -5.19 -3.70
CA ASP A 72 7.29 -6.20 -4.65
C ASP A 72 8.52 -6.96 -4.12
N ASP A 73 9.39 -6.31 -3.35
CA ASP A 73 10.57 -6.97 -2.77
C ASP A 73 10.15 -7.94 -1.65
N ALA A 74 9.18 -7.56 -0.82
CA ALA A 74 8.56 -8.45 0.15
C ALA A 74 7.83 -9.62 -0.53
N ILE A 75 7.15 -9.38 -1.65
CA ILE A 75 6.51 -10.45 -2.44
C ILE A 75 7.55 -11.43 -2.98
N ARG A 76 8.65 -10.94 -3.57
CA ARG A 76 9.72 -11.79 -4.10
C ARG A 76 10.41 -12.63 -3.03
N THR A 77 10.77 -12.02 -1.92
CA THR A 77 11.38 -12.74 -0.79
C THR A 77 10.45 -13.81 -0.24
N THR A 78 9.15 -13.52 -0.16
CA THR A 78 8.13 -14.48 0.26
C THR A 78 7.99 -15.64 -0.73
N LEU A 79 7.99 -15.37 -2.04
CA LEU A 79 7.94 -16.40 -3.08
C LEU A 79 9.19 -17.30 -3.06
N LEU A 80 10.38 -16.69 -2.93
CA LEU A 80 11.65 -17.41 -2.82
C LEU A 80 11.68 -18.31 -1.57
N GLY A 81 11.29 -17.78 -0.41
CA GLY A 81 11.24 -18.55 0.84
C GLY A 81 10.20 -19.68 0.83
N ALA A 82 9.15 -19.53 0.04
CA ALA A 82 8.12 -20.54 -0.16
C ALA A 82 8.47 -21.56 -1.26
N GLU A 83 9.52 -21.32 -2.06
CA GLU A 83 9.87 -22.11 -3.25
C GLU A 83 8.71 -22.26 -4.26
N VAL A 84 7.81 -21.28 -4.31
CA VAL A 84 6.64 -21.29 -5.22
C VAL A 84 6.87 -20.28 -6.34
N LYS A 85 6.58 -20.68 -7.59
CA LYS A 85 6.65 -19.76 -8.72
C LYS A 85 5.40 -18.87 -8.76
N ALA A 86 5.58 -17.62 -9.20
CA ALA A 86 4.48 -16.67 -9.36
C ALA A 86 3.40 -17.21 -10.32
N GLU A 87 3.82 -17.92 -11.37
CA GLU A 87 2.94 -18.55 -12.37
C GLU A 87 2.03 -19.63 -11.76
N ASP A 88 2.51 -20.41 -10.80
CA ASP A 88 1.73 -21.48 -10.15
C ASP A 88 0.58 -20.91 -9.30
N ILE A 89 0.74 -19.68 -8.79
CA ILE A 89 -0.26 -18.95 -8.02
C ILE A 89 -1.15 -18.09 -8.95
N GLY A 90 -0.84 -18.06 -10.24
CA GLY A 90 -1.47 -17.19 -11.24
C GLY A 90 -1.19 -15.72 -10.98
N LEU A 91 -0.04 -15.35 -10.41
CA LEU A 91 0.36 -13.97 -10.15
C LEU A 91 1.10 -13.43 -11.38
N ASP A 92 0.38 -12.70 -12.23
CA ASP A 92 0.95 -12.17 -13.48
C ASP A 92 2.01 -11.09 -13.17
N ALA A 93 3.21 -11.22 -13.73
CA ALA A 93 4.20 -10.17 -13.66
C ALA A 93 3.76 -9.03 -14.58
N ILE A 94 3.49 -7.85 -14.01
CA ILE A 94 2.94 -6.70 -14.75
C ILE A 94 3.92 -6.16 -15.81
N ASN A 95 5.20 -6.53 -15.71
CA ASN A 95 6.25 -6.19 -16.67
C ASN A 95 6.33 -7.20 -17.83
N GLU A 96 5.24 -7.45 -18.57
CA GLU A 96 5.31 -8.31 -19.76
C GLU A 96 6.03 -7.62 -20.94
N ASP A 97 6.18 -6.29 -20.94
CA ASP A 97 6.78 -5.52 -22.03
C ASP A 97 8.32 -5.53 -22.14
N LYS A 98 9.03 -6.35 -21.34
CA LYS A 98 10.51 -6.34 -21.29
C LYS A 98 11.20 -7.66 -21.62
N THR A 99 10.59 -8.50 -22.45
CA THR A 99 11.29 -9.66 -23.04
C THR A 99 12.37 -9.27 -24.07
N LYS A 100 12.69 -7.97 -24.26
CA LYS A 100 13.77 -7.52 -25.13
C LYS A 100 14.69 -6.47 -24.48
N ALA A 101 15.89 -6.92 -24.13
CA ALA A 101 17.15 -6.16 -23.95
C ALA A 101 17.45 -5.55 -22.54
N PRO A 102 18.72 -5.20 -22.23
CA PRO A 102 19.63 -5.95 -21.35
C PRO A 102 19.96 -5.23 -20.03
N GLU A 103 20.55 -5.98 -19.08
CA GLU A 103 21.28 -5.64 -17.82
C GLU A 103 20.73 -4.59 -16.82
N ASP A 104 19.83 -3.68 -17.18
CA ASP A 104 19.13 -2.75 -16.27
C ASP A 104 17.63 -3.11 -16.11
N ALA A 105 17.35 -4.41 -16.01
CA ALA A 105 15.99 -4.92 -15.91
C ALA A 105 15.39 -4.62 -14.53
N LYS A 106 14.65 -3.50 -14.43
CA LYS A 106 13.78 -3.22 -13.27
C LYS A 106 13.00 -4.49 -12.91
N PRO A 107 13.06 -4.93 -11.65
CA PRO A 107 12.59 -6.25 -11.29
C PRO A 107 11.05 -6.34 -11.36
N PRO A 108 10.48 -7.55 -11.53
CA PRO A 108 9.07 -7.74 -11.87
C PRO A 108 8.15 -7.20 -10.77
N ARG A 109 7.12 -6.45 -11.19
CA ARG A 109 6.07 -5.94 -10.31
C ARG A 109 4.90 -6.90 -10.29
N TYR A 110 4.42 -7.22 -9.11
CA TYR A 110 3.31 -8.13 -8.88
C TYR A 110 2.09 -7.42 -8.26
N PHE A 111 2.33 -6.28 -7.62
CA PHE A 111 1.25 -5.47 -7.07
C PHE A 111 0.58 -4.62 -8.17
N ARG A 112 -0.70 -4.85 -8.41
CA ARG A 112 -1.52 -4.07 -9.35
C ARG A 112 -2.57 -3.26 -8.60
N PHE A 113 -2.58 -1.95 -8.81
CA PHE A 113 -3.64 -1.07 -8.32
C PHE A 113 -4.25 -0.30 -9.49
N GLU A 114 -5.52 -0.58 -9.78
CA GLU A 114 -6.30 0.10 -10.79
C GLU A 114 -7.34 0.99 -10.13
N SER A 115 -7.30 2.27 -10.46
CA SER A 115 -8.31 3.25 -10.07
C SER A 115 -8.88 3.87 -11.34
N ASP A 116 -9.98 3.32 -11.83
CA ASP A 116 -10.67 3.89 -12.99
C ASP A 116 -11.01 5.36 -12.74
N LYS A 117 -10.56 6.26 -13.63
CA LYS A 117 -10.74 7.72 -13.55
C LYS A 117 -12.19 8.14 -13.90
N GLY A 118 -13.16 7.43 -13.36
CA GLY A 118 -14.60 7.56 -13.59
C GLY A 118 -15.40 6.42 -12.95
N GLY A 119 -14.77 5.27 -12.72
CA GLY A 119 -15.38 4.15 -12.01
C GLY A 119 -15.53 4.40 -10.52
N LEU A 120 -16.50 3.71 -9.91
CA LEU A 120 -16.76 3.77 -8.47
C LEU A 120 -15.86 2.85 -7.66
N ASP A 121 -15.02 2.03 -8.28
CA ASP A 121 -14.28 0.98 -7.57
C ASP A 121 -12.75 1.12 -7.75
N TYR A 122 -12.03 0.56 -6.79
CA TYR A 122 -10.60 0.26 -6.79
C TYR A 122 -10.44 -1.24 -7.01
N ARG A 123 -9.51 -1.65 -7.88
CA ARG A 123 -9.15 -3.05 -8.06
C ARG A 123 -7.70 -3.26 -7.65
N ILE A 124 -7.47 -4.21 -6.76
CA ILE A 124 -6.15 -4.54 -6.23
C ILE A 124 -5.89 -6.00 -6.52
N THR A 125 -4.77 -6.29 -7.15
CA THR A 125 -4.30 -7.66 -7.34
C THR A 125 -2.92 -7.78 -6.74
N SER A 126 -2.75 -8.70 -5.79
CA SER A 126 -1.45 -8.97 -5.18
C SER A 126 -1.42 -10.34 -4.50
N LEU A 127 -0.25 -10.72 -3.99
CA LEU A 127 -0.03 -11.90 -3.17
C LEU A 127 -0.49 -11.65 -1.73
N GLY A 128 -1.08 -12.67 -1.12
CA GLY A 128 -1.44 -12.63 0.29
C GLY A 128 -1.61 -14.02 0.88
N HIS A 129 -1.97 -14.07 2.15
CA HIS A 129 -2.32 -15.32 2.84
C HIS A 129 -3.38 -15.05 3.92
N PRO A 130 -4.14 -16.09 4.34
CA PRO A 130 -5.06 -15.97 5.46
C PRO A 130 -4.29 -15.70 6.75
N ILE A 131 -4.88 -14.91 7.65
CA ILE A 131 -4.31 -14.62 8.97
C ILE A 131 -5.07 -15.34 10.08
N GLY A 132 -4.40 -15.58 11.20
CA GLY A 132 -4.99 -16.17 12.39
C GLY A 132 -4.07 -16.10 13.61
N LEU A 133 -4.38 -16.85 14.66
CA LEU A 133 -3.56 -16.95 15.86
C LEU A 133 -2.34 -17.88 15.68
N LYS A 134 -1.63 -17.71 14.56
CA LYS A 134 -0.44 -18.47 14.21
C LYS A 134 0.61 -17.53 13.63
N THR A 135 1.87 -17.80 13.96
CA THR A 135 3.03 -17.08 13.45
C THR A 135 3.57 -17.69 12.16
N GLU A 136 3.31 -18.99 11.95
CA GLU A 136 3.77 -19.74 10.78
C GLU A 136 2.61 -20.14 9.89
N TYR A 137 2.81 -20.00 8.58
CA TYR A 137 1.83 -20.30 7.56
C TYR A 137 2.40 -21.32 6.58
N ALA A 138 1.56 -22.27 6.17
CA ALA A 138 1.96 -23.26 5.17
C ALA A 138 2.21 -22.56 3.82
N ARG A 139 3.23 -23.01 3.09
CA ARG A 139 3.56 -22.49 1.75
C ARG A 139 2.36 -22.51 0.79
N SER A 140 1.52 -23.54 0.90
CA SER A 140 0.27 -23.71 0.14
C SER A 140 -0.85 -22.71 0.47
N SER A 141 -0.69 -21.90 1.52
CA SER A 141 -1.67 -20.88 1.91
C SER A 141 -1.48 -19.55 1.17
N LEU A 142 -0.32 -19.37 0.51
CA LEU A 142 -0.06 -18.22 -0.35
C LEU A 142 -0.94 -18.29 -1.58
N ARG A 143 -1.71 -17.23 -1.80
CA ARG A 143 -2.65 -17.13 -2.92
C ARG A 143 -2.66 -15.73 -3.50
N ARG A 144 -2.97 -15.64 -4.80
CA ARG A 144 -3.34 -14.37 -5.44
C ARG A 144 -4.70 -13.95 -4.90
N TYR A 145 -4.81 -12.68 -4.51
CA TYR A 145 -6.06 -12.04 -4.13
C TYR A 145 -6.42 -10.94 -5.12
N ASP A 146 -7.63 -10.98 -5.66
CA ASP A 146 -8.26 -9.89 -6.40
C ASP A 146 -9.30 -9.22 -5.51
N ILE A 147 -8.97 -8.03 -5.01
CA ILE A 147 -9.81 -7.26 -4.10
C ILE A 147 -10.41 -6.09 -4.88
N LYS A 148 -11.74 -6.07 -4.99
CA LYS A 148 -12.47 -4.91 -5.49
C LYS A 148 -13.07 -4.16 -4.32
N LEU A 149 -12.76 -2.88 -4.24
CA LEU A 149 -13.19 -2.01 -3.16
C LEU A 149 -13.88 -0.77 -3.72
N ARG A 150 -15.11 -0.51 -3.30
CA ARG A 150 -15.84 0.69 -3.70
C ARG A 150 -15.21 1.94 -3.07
N LYS A 151 -15.07 2.98 -3.87
CA LYS A 151 -14.66 4.33 -3.48
C LYS A 151 -15.70 4.88 -2.52
N GLY A 152 -15.29 5.11 -1.27
CA GLY A 152 -16.13 5.76 -0.28
C GLY A 152 -16.61 7.14 -0.75
N ARG A 153 -17.78 7.55 -0.23
CA ARG A 153 -18.39 8.86 -0.53
C ARG A 153 -17.57 10.02 0.04
N ASP A 154 -16.92 9.80 1.18
CA ASP A 154 -16.15 10.82 1.87
C ASP A 154 -14.75 11.00 1.30
N ARG A 155 -14.37 12.25 1.01
CA ARG A 155 -13.04 12.60 0.48
C ARG A 155 -11.90 12.18 1.41
N VAL A 156 -12.08 12.34 2.73
CA VAL A 156 -11.06 11.99 3.73
C VAL A 156 -10.86 10.48 3.80
N MET A 157 -11.96 9.72 3.89
CA MET A 157 -11.95 8.26 3.87
C MET A 157 -11.32 7.75 2.58
N LYS A 158 -11.74 8.28 1.41
CA LYS A 158 -11.19 7.92 0.11
C LYS A 158 -9.68 8.16 0.04
N LYS A 159 -9.17 9.28 0.58
CA LYS A 159 -7.74 9.59 0.60
C LYS A 159 -6.97 8.59 1.47
N ARG A 160 -7.48 8.27 2.66
CA ARG A 160 -6.84 7.32 3.59
C ARG A 160 -6.89 5.88 3.10
N ILE A 161 -8.03 5.42 2.60
CA ILE A 161 -8.17 4.09 1.98
C ILE A 161 -7.24 3.98 0.79
N ARG A 162 -7.21 4.99 -0.10
CA ARG A 162 -6.29 4.99 -1.24
C ARG A 162 -4.86 4.85 -0.75
N ARG A 163 -4.39 5.72 0.14
CA ARG A 163 -3.01 5.66 0.69
C ARG A 163 -2.71 4.32 1.38
N GLY A 164 -3.65 3.84 2.18
CA GLY A 164 -3.55 2.57 2.91
C GLY A 164 -3.63 1.32 2.05
N VAL A 165 -3.93 1.43 0.76
CA VAL A 165 -4.00 0.31 -0.18
C VAL A 165 -2.96 0.43 -1.29
N THR A 166 -2.59 1.64 -1.71
CA THR A 166 -1.56 1.87 -2.73
C THR A 166 -0.17 1.47 -2.22
N GLN A 167 0.68 1.07 -3.16
CA GLN A 167 2.13 0.95 -2.94
C GLN A 167 2.72 2.37 -2.83
N HIS A 168 3.55 2.58 -1.82
CA HIS A 168 4.24 3.85 -1.59
C HIS A 168 5.52 3.89 -2.42
N ASP A 169 5.76 5.01 -3.12
CA ASP A 169 7.02 5.25 -3.81
C ASP A 169 8.09 5.76 -2.82
N LEU A 170 9.36 5.83 -3.25
CA LEU A 170 10.48 6.29 -2.42
C LEU A 170 10.20 7.67 -1.76
N PHE A 171 9.54 8.57 -2.50
CA PHE A 171 9.13 9.87 -1.98
C PHE A 171 8.05 9.77 -0.90
N ASP A 172 7.07 8.88 -1.08
CA ASP A 172 6.04 8.64 -0.07
C ASP A 172 6.64 8.02 1.20
N LEU A 173 7.56 7.06 1.05
CA LEU A 173 8.30 6.46 2.17
C LEU A 173 9.11 7.50 2.93
N MET A 174 9.74 8.44 2.21
CA MET A 174 10.48 9.55 2.79
C MET A 174 9.56 10.50 3.57
N HIS A 175 8.40 10.84 3.00
CA HIS A 175 7.38 11.64 3.69
C HIS A 175 6.83 10.91 4.92
N ASP A 176 6.65 9.60 4.84
CA ASP A 176 6.24 8.76 5.96
C ASP A 176 7.32 8.73 7.05
N ALA A 177 8.59 8.59 6.70
CA ALA A 177 9.70 8.64 7.66
C ALA A 177 9.72 9.97 8.44
N LEU A 178 9.44 11.10 7.77
CA LEU A 178 9.27 12.41 8.42
C LEU A 178 8.05 12.44 9.34
N ARG A 179 6.88 12.01 8.86
CA ARG A 179 5.62 11.99 9.62
C ARG A 179 5.70 11.09 10.85
N LEU A 180 6.38 9.97 10.73
CA LEU A 180 6.58 8.99 11.80
C LEU A 180 7.65 9.45 12.80
N GLY A 181 8.46 10.45 12.44
CA GLY A 181 9.55 10.97 13.26
C GLY A 181 10.78 10.05 13.29
N VAL A 182 10.94 9.21 12.26
CA VAL A 182 12.11 8.33 12.08
C VAL A 182 13.31 9.15 11.60
N ILE A 183 13.05 10.17 10.76
CA ILE A 183 14.06 11.08 10.23
C ILE A 183 13.57 12.51 10.48
N SER A 184 14.46 13.41 10.90
CA SER A 184 14.16 14.84 10.98
C SER A 184 14.28 15.54 9.63
N HIS A 185 13.61 16.68 9.45
CA HIS A 185 13.72 17.47 8.21
C HIS A 185 15.17 17.88 7.94
N ALA A 186 15.96 18.12 8.99
CA ALA A 186 17.37 18.49 8.88
C ALA A 186 18.25 17.31 8.43
N GLU A 187 18.06 16.11 8.97
CA GLU A 187 18.78 14.90 8.53
C GLU A 187 18.43 14.52 7.09
N LEU A 188 17.17 14.69 6.71
CA LEU A 188 16.72 14.44 5.34
C LEU A 188 17.37 15.43 4.37
N ILE A 189 17.35 16.72 4.67
CA ILE A 189 18.02 17.73 3.84
C ILE A 189 19.53 17.46 3.78
N GLY A 190 20.16 17.14 4.92
CA GLY A 190 21.59 16.85 5.00
C GLY A 190 22.00 15.60 4.21
N THR A 191 21.20 14.53 4.25
CA THR A 191 21.46 13.30 3.49
C THR A 191 21.19 13.45 2.00
N ILE A 192 20.17 14.21 1.60
CA ILE A 192 19.90 14.51 0.19
C ILE A 192 21.02 15.39 -0.37
N VAL A 193 21.35 16.51 0.28
CA VAL A 193 22.43 17.42 -0.16
C VAL A 193 23.80 16.75 -0.11
N GLY A 194 24.04 15.85 0.84
CA GLY A 194 25.30 15.13 0.99
C GLY A 194 25.51 13.95 0.03
N LYS A 195 24.43 13.39 -0.56
CA LYS A 195 24.50 12.22 -1.47
C LYS A 195 24.18 12.52 -2.95
N THR A 196 23.93 13.77 -3.31
CA THR A 196 23.65 14.19 -4.71
C THR A 196 24.88 14.23 -5.63
N ILE A 197 26.06 13.78 -5.19
CA ILE A 197 27.30 13.73 -6.01
C ILE A 197 27.30 12.54 -7.01
N GLY A 198 26.14 12.00 -7.43
CA GLY A 198 26.18 10.96 -8.48
C GLY A 198 24.91 10.19 -8.80
N GLY A 199 23.83 10.83 -9.27
CA GLY A 199 22.75 10.09 -9.94
C GLY A 199 21.45 10.85 -10.19
N SER A 200 20.84 10.61 -11.35
CA SER A 200 19.66 11.32 -11.88
C SER A 200 18.36 11.13 -11.08
N ALA A 201 18.16 10.00 -10.40
CA ALA A 201 16.92 9.73 -9.67
C ALA A 201 16.80 10.51 -8.34
N LEU A 202 17.93 10.86 -7.71
CA LEU A 202 17.95 11.65 -6.47
C LEU A 202 17.78 13.15 -6.74
N GLU A 203 18.21 13.61 -7.92
CA GLU A 203 18.03 14.99 -8.39
C GLU A 203 16.54 15.33 -8.57
N ASP A 204 15.74 14.42 -9.14
CA ASP A 204 14.28 14.59 -9.28
C ASP A 204 13.55 14.69 -7.93
N VAL A 205 14.02 13.95 -6.91
CA VAL A 205 13.45 13.99 -5.55
C VAL A 205 13.82 15.31 -4.86
N ALA A 206 15.06 15.77 -5.02
CA ALA A 206 15.50 17.07 -4.54
C ALA A 206 14.70 18.22 -5.18
N GLY A 207 14.52 18.20 -6.50
CA GLY A 207 13.72 19.18 -7.24
C GLY A 207 12.28 19.27 -6.73
N LYS A 208 11.58 18.13 -6.62
CA LYS A 208 10.19 18.09 -6.11
C LYS A 208 10.08 18.55 -4.66
N TYR A 209 11.06 18.27 -3.81
CA TYR A 209 11.06 18.72 -2.42
C TYR A 209 11.34 20.22 -2.29
N VAL A 210 12.28 20.75 -3.08
CA VAL A 210 12.55 22.20 -3.17
C VAL A 210 11.32 22.93 -3.72
N ASP A 211 10.67 22.42 -4.76
CA ASP A 211 9.44 22.99 -5.31
C ASP A 211 8.29 22.97 -4.30
N ALA A 212 8.17 21.91 -3.49
CA ALA A 212 7.16 21.84 -2.43
C ALA A 212 7.43 22.83 -1.28
N LEU A 213 8.70 23.05 -0.91
CA LEU A 213 9.11 24.05 0.09
C LEU A 213 8.99 25.48 -0.44
N ALA A 214 9.34 25.71 -1.70
CA ALA A 214 9.22 26.99 -2.38
C ALA A 214 7.73 27.36 -2.59
N GLY A 215 6.90 26.37 -2.96
CA GLY A 215 5.45 26.51 -3.07
C GLY A 215 4.75 26.85 -1.74
N ALA A 216 5.31 26.42 -0.60
CA ALA A 216 4.78 26.76 0.72
C ALA A 216 5.11 28.21 1.18
N LYS A 217 6.17 28.84 0.62
CA LYS A 217 6.54 30.24 0.93
C LYS A 217 5.85 31.28 0.02
N GLY A 218 5.16 30.84 -1.03
CA GLY A 218 4.46 31.69 -2.00
C GLY A 218 2.96 31.88 -1.74
N SER A 219 2.50 31.96 -0.49
CA SER A 219 1.10 32.31 -0.20
C SER A 219 0.87 33.84 -0.35
N LYS A 220 0.97 34.34 -1.58
CA LYS A 220 0.31 35.59 -2.00
C LYS A 220 -0.17 35.42 -3.44
N ASN A 221 -1.47 35.18 -3.57
CA ASN A 221 -2.32 35.40 -4.75
C ASN A 221 -1.91 34.72 -6.06
N LEU A 222 -2.55 33.59 -6.39
CA LEU A 222 -2.68 33.10 -7.75
C LEU A 222 -3.85 33.83 -8.42
N SER A 223 -3.55 34.82 -9.26
CA SER A 223 -4.51 35.37 -10.22
C SER A 223 -4.85 34.31 -11.27
N LEU A 224 -6.15 34.10 -11.48
CA LEU A 224 -6.69 33.36 -12.62
C LEU A 224 -6.30 34.08 -13.91
N SER A 225 -5.25 33.61 -14.59
CA SER A 225 -4.98 33.98 -15.98
C SER A 225 -5.38 32.82 -16.89
N GLY A 226 -6.67 32.82 -17.18
CA GLY A 226 -7.32 32.00 -18.19
C GLY A 226 -8.46 32.80 -18.81
N GLU A 227 -8.19 34.03 -19.23
CA GLU A 227 -9.11 34.82 -20.06
C GLU A 227 -8.43 35.08 -21.40
N ARG A 228 -9.05 34.56 -22.46
CA ARG A 228 -8.72 34.84 -23.86
C ARG A 228 -9.58 36.01 -24.31
N VAL A 229 -8.96 36.83 -25.18
CA VAL A 229 -9.44 37.99 -25.95
C VAL A 229 -9.26 39.32 -25.25
#